data_AF-A0A284R1Q2-F1
#
_entry.id   AF-A0A284R1Q2-F1
#
_cell.length_a   1.000
_cell.length_b   1.000
_cell.length_c   1.000
_cell.angle_alpha   90.00
_cell.angle_beta   90.00
_cell.angle_gamma   90.00
#
_symmetry.space_group_name_H-M   'P 1'
#
loop_
_entity.id
_entity.type
_entity.pdbx_description
1 polymer ?
#
loop_
_entity_poly.entity_id
_entity_poly.type
_entity_poly.pdbx_seq_one_letter_code
_entity_poly.pdbx_strand_id
1 'polypeptide(L)'
;MTATRTYQIFRSFPSSIRLKSTTANYKKSSFYKPLLGRYDHIPCELFRINNSRDVILRDYTKQIELGRTSYDLRIQQDGLVHPRLGPMFEGPNGASVRPNGPFLQELVRVFEESNSVIYRLPEGTKLPPDLVCLHEHTEHYSIQCAVPMTLPQLNTKITKFFQKYGEEMTKSEFEERYPFI
;
A
#
# COMPACT_ATOMS: atom_id res chain seq x y z
N MET A 1 -33.20 -52.37 -14.53
CA MET A 1 -32.37 -53.13 -13.58
C MET A 1 -31.20 -53.73 -14.33
N THR A 2 -30.01 -53.13 -14.22
CA THR A 2 -28.73 -53.86 -14.31
C THR A 2 -27.59 -52.90 -13.96
N ALA A 3 -26.87 -53.23 -12.89
CA ALA A 3 -25.68 -52.55 -12.42
C ALA A 3 -24.53 -52.74 -13.41
N THR A 4 -23.66 -51.74 -13.55
CA THR A 4 -22.37 -51.92 -14.24
C THR A 4 -21.21 -51.58 -13.31
N ARG A 5 -20.36 -52.61 -13.18
CA ARG A 5 -19.17 -52.79 -12.36
C ARG A 5 -18.18 -51.63 -12.39
N THR A 6 -17.69 -51.32 -11.19
CA THR A 6 -16.41 -50.69 -10.87
C THR A 6 -15.24 -51.56 -11.34
N TYR A 7 -14.25 -50.93 -12.00
CA TYR A 7 -12.90 -51.47 -12.13
C TYR A 7 -11.90 -50.44 -11.60
N GLN A 8 -11.29 -50.77 -10.46
CA GLN A 8 -10.05 -50.15 -9.99
C GLN A 8 -8.89 -50.65 -10.84
N ILE A 9 -8.05 -49.75 -11.34
CA ILE A 9 -6.71 -50.10 -11.85
C ILE A 9 -5.70 -49.34 -11.00
N PHE A 10 -5.05 -50.08 -10.11
CA PHE A 10 -3.78 -49.71 -9.49
C PHE A 10 -2.72 -49.62 -10.58
N ARG A 11 -2.04 -48.47 -10.67
CA ARG A 11 -0.71 -48.39 -11.31
C ARG A 11 0.30 -47.97 -10.27
N SER A 12 1.12 -48.92 -9.84
CA SER A 12 2.33 -48.71 -9.07
C SER A 12 3.36 -47.96 -9.93
N PHE A 13 3.91 -46.88 -9.40
CA PHE A 13 5.07 -46.21 -9.97
C PHE A 13 6.35 -46.77 -9.33
N PRO A 14 7.40 -47.09 -10.12
CA PRO A 14 8.66 -47.52 -9.58
C PRO A 14 9.39 -46.36 -8.89
N SER A 15 9.76 -46.62 -7.65
CA SER A 15 10.63 -45.82 -6.81
C SER A 15 12.07 -45.80 -7.34
N SER A 16 12.74 -44.67 -7.09
CA SER A 16 14.19 -44.40 -7.15
C SER A 16 14.79 -43.83 -8.45
N ILE A 17 14.71 -42.50 -8.57
CA ILE A 17 15.81 -41.69 -9.13
C ILE A 17 16.30 -40.79 -8.00
N ARG A 18 17.46 -41.15 -7.43
CA ARG A 18 18.13 -40.39 -6.38
C ARG A 18 18.91 -39.25 -7.06
N LEU A 19 18.26 -38.09 -7.21
CA LEU A 19 18.95 -36.88 -7.63
C LEU A 19 19.99 -36.51 -6.57
N LYS A 20 21.25 -36.44 -6.99
CA LYS A 20 22.37 -35.99 -6.16
C LYS A 20 22.07 -34.55 -5.72
N SER A 21 21.92 -34.37 -4.41
CA SER A 21 21.86 -33.05 -3.78
C SER A 21 23.20 -32.36 -4.01
N THR A 22 23.25 -31.49 -5.01
CA THR A 22 24.23 -30.41 -5.06
C THR A 22 23.78 -29.38 -4.03
N THR A 23 24.56 -29.19 -2.99
CA THR A 23 24.42 -28.10 -2.02
C THR A 23 24.77 -26.78 -2.69
N ALA A 24 23.90 -26.33 -3.61
CA ALA A 24 23.84 -24.94 -3.99
C ALA A 24 23.36 -24.17 -2.76
N ASN A 25 24.22 -23.31 -2.21
CA ASN A 25 23.85 -22.30 -1.23
C ASN A 25 22.79 -21.38 -1.85
N TYR A 26 21.52 -21.76 -1.70
CA TYR A 26 20.38 -20.94 -2.06
C TYR A 26 20.37 -19.78 -1.06
N LYS A 27 20.98 -18.65 -1.42
CA LYS A 27 20.77 -17.39 -0.71
C LYS A 27 19.25 -17.20 -0.65
N LYS A 28 18.66 -17.28 0.55
CA LYS A 28 17.27 -16.87 0.77
C LYS A 28 17.15 -15.47 0.20
N SER A 29 16.49 -15.34 -0.94
CA SER A 29 16.11 -14.06 -1.51
C SER A 29 15.37 -13.32 -0.41
N SER A 30 15.87 -12.14 -0.02
CA SER A 30 15.16 -11.22 0.87
C SER A 30 13.74 -11.06 0.32
N PHE A 31 12.73 -11.48 1.08
CA PHE A 31 11.32 -11.28 0.70
C PHE A 31 10.96 -9.79 0.55
N TYR A 32 11.81 -8.90 1.06
CA TYR A 32 11.64 -7.46 0.97
C TYR A 32 12.30 -6.89 -0.28
N LYS A 33 11.55 -6.05 -1.00
CA LYS A 33 12.02 -5.28 -2.16
C LYS A 33 12.71 -4.00 -1.65
N PRO A 34 13.76 -3.50 -2.32
CA PRO A 34 14.32 -2.19 -1.98
C PRO A 34 13.29 -1.08 -2.24
N LEU A 35 13.32 -0.03 -1.42
CA LEU A 35 12.64 1.22 -1.69
C LEU A 35 13.23 1.84 -2.95
N LEU A 36 12.39 2.49 -3.76
CA LEU A 36 12.80 3.19 -4.97
C LEU A 36 13.23 4.64 -4.69
N GLY A 37 12.89 5.18 -3.52
CA GLY A 37 13.25 6.54 -3.13
C GLY A 37 12.71 6.96 -1.76
N ARG A 38 13.33 8.01 -1.21
CA ARG A 38 12.95 8.65 0.05
C ARG A 38 13.10 10.16 -0.13
N TYR A 39 12.02 10.89 0.15
CA TYR A 39 11.93 12.31 -0.20
C TYR A 39 11.41 13.13 0.98
N ASP A 40 12.00 14.32 1.15
CA ASP A 40 11.53 15.38 2.06
C ASP A 40 10.50 16.32 1.39
N HIS A 41 10.03 15.94 0.20
CA HIS A 41 9.09 16.66 -0.64
C HIS A 41 8.27 15.66 -1.46
N ILE A 42 7.27 16.16 -2.18
CA ILE A 42 6.48 15.39 -3.14
C ILE A 42 7.28 15.26 -4.45
N PRO A 43 7.76 14.06 -4.82
CA PRO A 43 8.77 13.87 -5.88
C PRO A 43 8.21 13.95 -7.31
N CYS A 44 6.90 13.80 -7.46
CA CYS A 44 6.14 13.97 -8.69
C CYS A 44 4.70 14.31 -8.30
N GLU A 45 3.83 14.65 -9.25
CA GLU A 45 2.42 14.82 -8.95
C GLU A 45 1.82 13.52 -8.38
N LEU A 46 1.20 13.61 -7.20
CA LEU A 46 0.64 12.46 -6.48
C LEU A 46 -0.80 12.72 -6.07
N PHE A 47 -1.58 11.66 -5.97
CA PHE A 47 -3.00 11.69 -5.62
C PHE A 47 -3.32 10.72 -4.51
N ARG A 48 -4.31 11.09 -3.68
CA ARG A 48 -4.92 10.20 -2.68
C ARG A 48 -6.43 10.31 -2.75
N ILE A 49 -7.08 9.16 -2.76
CA ILE A 49 -8.53 9.03 -2.66
C ILE A 49 -8.87 8.75 -1.18
N ASN A 50 -9.88 9.45 -0.65
CA ASN A 50 -10.36 9.30 0.73
C ASN A 50 -11.89 9.21 0.77
N ASN A 51 -12.43 8.62 1.83
CA ASN A 51 -13.88 8.63 2.12
C ASN A 51 -14.36 9.92 2.80
N SER A 52 -13.43 10.81 3.16
CA SER A 52 -13.71 12.08 3.80
C SER A 52 -12.56 13.06 3.55
N ARG A 53 -12.72 14.31 3.98
CA ARG A 53 -11.64 15.32 3.96
C ARG A 53 -10.48 14.99 4.90
N ASP A 54 -10.72 14.14 5.91
CA ASP A 54 -9.71 13.76 6.87
C ASP A 54 -8.99 12.49 6.40
N VAL A 55 -7.66 12.51 6.49
CA VAL A 55 -6.86 11.33 6.21
C VAL A 55 -6.83 10.43 7.46
N ILE A 56 -7.64 9.36 7.41
CA ILE A 56 -7.76 8.39 8.51
C ILE A 56 -7.00 7.11 8.13
N LEU A 57 -5.83 6.91 8.73
CA LEU A 57 -5.06 5.67 8.57
C LEU A 57 -5.57 4.58 9.51
N ARG A 58 -5.54 3.34 9.00
CA ARG A 58 -6.06 2.14 9.66
C ARG A 58 -4.93 1.29 10.22
N ASP A 59 -5.02 1.00 11.50
CA ASP A 59 -4.11 0.07 12.19
C ASP A 59 -4.42 -1.38 11.81
N TYR A 60 -3.39 -2.14 11.47
CA TYR A 60 -3.46 -3.56 11.12
C TYR A 60 -4.25 -4.39 12.15
N THR A 61 -3.88 -4.30 13.43
CA THR A 61 -4.43 -5.18 14.46
C THR A 61 -5.94 -4.96 14.57
N LYS A 62 -6.37 -3.70 14.63
CA LYS A 62 -7.79 -3.34 14.62
C LYS A 62 -8.52 -3.81 13.36
N GLN A 63 -7.89 -3.74 12.17
CA GLN A 63 -8.54 -4.21 10.94
C GLN A 63 -8.72 -5.73 10.94
N ILE A 64 -7.74 -6.49 11.42
CA ILE A 64 -7.84 -7.95 11.53
C ILE A 64 -8.93 -8.35 12.53
N GLU A 65 -9.04 -7.67 13.68
CA GLU A 65 -10.12 -7.89 14.65
C GLU A 65 -11.51 -7.66 14.05
N LEU A 66 -11.62 -6.72 13.10
CA LEU A 66 -12.84 -6.44 12.35
C LEU A 66 -13.07 -7.38 11.15
N GLY A 67 -12.22 -8.40 10.97
CA GLY A 67 -12.30 -9.33 9.83
C GLY A 67 -11.93 -8.70 8.48
N ARG A 68 -11.20 -7.59 8.48
CA ARG A 68 -10.79 -6.84 7.28
C ARG A 68 -9.34 -7.15 6.92
N THR A 69 -9.05 -7.14 5.62
CA THR A 69 -7.70 -7.41 5.09
C THR A 69 -6.90 -6.16 4.76
N SER A 70 -7.56 -5.01 4.60
CA SER A 70 -6.93 -3.75 4.22
C SER A 70 -6.55 -2.91 5.44
N TYR A 71 -5.32 -2.42 5.47
CA TYR A 71 -4.75 -1.59 6.53
C TYR A 71 -3.66 -0.68 5.95
N ASP A 72 -3.25 0.34 6.70
CA ASP A 72 -2.29 1.33 6.21
C ASP A 72 -0.95 1.29 6.98
N LEU A 73 -0.97 0.81 8.22
CA LEU A 73 0.22 0.72 9.09
C LEU A 73 0.04 -0.28 10.24
N ARG A 74 1.11 -0.45 11.03
CA ARG A 74 1.11 -1.22 12.28
C ARG A 74 1.53 -0.31 13.43
N ILE A 75 0.73 -0.26 14.49
CA ILE A 75 1.15 0.32 15.77
C ILE A 75 2.09 -0.67 16.46
N GLN A 76 3.23 -0.18 16.96
CA GLN A 76 4.23 -1.00 17.65
C GLN A 76 3.85 -1.23 19.13
N GLN A 77 4.65 -2.05 19.83
CA GLN A 77 4.37 -2.44 21.22
C GLN A 77 4.32 -1.26 22.20
N ASP A 78 4.97 -0.14 21.87
CA ASP A 78 4.95 1.10 22.65
C ASP A 78 3.73 1.99 22.36
N GLY A 79 2.81 1.54 21.50
CA GLY A 79 1.63 2.30 21.11
C GLY A 79 1.88 3.36 20.05
N LEU A 80 3.08 3.40 19.45
CA LEU A 80 3.46 4.40 18.46
C LEU A 80 3.56 3.82 17.04
N VAL A 81 3.41 4.70 16.06
CA VAL A 81 3.82 4.47 14.67
C VAL A 81 5.29 4.89 14.57
N HIS A 82 6.13 4.03 14.02
CA HIS A 82 7.56 4.27 13.87
C HIS A 82 7.96 4.52 12.40
N PRO A 83 8.98 5.37 12.16
CA PRO A 83 9.46 5.61 10.81
C PRO A 83 10.12 4.35 10.23
N ARG A 84 9.92 4.09 8.93
CA ARG A 84 10.75 3.12 8.20
C ARG A 84 12.08 3.78 7.88
N LEU A 85 13.16 3.36 8.54
CA LEU A 85 14.51 3.91 8.34
C LEU A 85 15.34 3.11 7.33
N GLY A 86 15.04 1.82 7.18
CA GLY A 86 15.78 0.93 6.29
C GLY A 86 15.62 1.26 4.81
N PRO A 87 16.50 0.72 3.96
CA PRO A 87 16.40 0.86 2.50
C PRO A 87 15.39 -0.11 1.88
N MET A 88 14.76 -0.96 2.68
CA MET A 88 13.86 -2.02 2.23
C MET A 88 12.41 -1.66 2.52
N PHE A 89 11.50 -2.05 1.63
CA PHE A 89 10.07 -1.99 1.86
C PHE A 89 9.65 -3.07 2.86
N GLU A 90 9.17 -2.66 4.03
CA GLU A 90 8.75 -3.53 5.13
C GLU A 90 7.23 -3.52 5.36
N GLY A 91 6.48 -3.41 4.27
CA GLY A 91 5.02 -3.34 4.29
C GLY A 91 4.47 -1.92 4.52
N PRO A 92 3.14 -1.76 4.49
CA PRO A 92 2.47 -0.46 4.63
C PRO A 92 2.84 0.22 5.94
N ASN A 93 3.09 1.54 5.87
CA ASN A 93 3.43 2.34 7.05
C ASN A 93 2.97 3.81 6.93
N GLY A 94 1.90 4.08 6.19
CA GLY A 94 1.44 5.46 5.98
C GLY A 94 0.35 5.64 4.93
N ALA A 95 0.15 6.89 4.54
CA ALA A 95 -0.87 7.28 3.60
C ALA A 95 -0.44 6.94 2.17
N SER A 96 -1.06 5.91 1.58
CA SER A 96 -0.97 5.61 0.15
C SER A 96 -1.27 6.85 -0.69
N VAL A 97 -0.35 7.16 -1.61
CA VAL A 97 -0.44 8.19 -2.64
C VAL A 97 0.14 7.64 -3.95
N ARG A 98 -0.40 8.05 -5.10
CA ARG A 98 -0.01 7.50 -6.41
C ARG A 98 0.01 8.57 -7.49
N PRO A 99 0.90 8.49 -8.49
CA PRO A 99 0.79 9.35 -9.66
C PRO A 99 -0.48 9.00 -10.45
N ASN A 100 -0.88 9.87 -11.37
CA ASN A 100 -1.96 9.59 -12.32
C ASN A 100 -1.52 8.55 -13.36
N GLY A 101 -1.63 7.27 -12.98
CA GLY A 101 -1.38 6.12 -13.83
C GLY A 101 -2.61 5.22 -13.95
N PRO A 102 -2.53 4.15 -14.78
CA PRO A 102 -3.66 3.24 -15.01
C PRO A 102 -4.25 2.66 -13.72
N PHE A 103 -3.42 2.38 -12.72
CA PHE A 103 -3.90 1.86 -11.44
C PHE A 103 -4.66 2.90 -10.62
N LEU A 104 -4.21 4.15 -10.57
CA LEU A 104 -4.97 5.21 -9.90
C LEU A 104 -6.31 5.44 -10.59
N GLN A 105 -6.31 5.49 -11.93
CA GLN A 105 -7.53 5.65 -12.72
C GLN A 105 -8.54 4.52 -12.44
N GLU A 106 -8.06 3.28 -12.39
CA GLU A 106 -8.89 2.13 -11.97
C GLU A 106 -9.44 2.33 -10.56
N LEU A 107 -8.59 2.72 -9.61
CA LEU A 107 -8.98 2.94 -8.22
C LEU A 107 -10.08 4.01 -8.11
N VAL A 108 -9.95 5.14 -8.80
CA VAL A 108 -10.96 6.21 -8.81
C VAL A 108 -12.27 5.67 -9.38
N ARG A 109 -12.23 4.93 -10.49
CA ARG A 109 -13.42 4.38 -11.14
C ARG A 109 -14.20 3.43 -10.23
N VAL A 110 -13.50 2.48 -9.59
CA VAL A 110 -14.13 1.49 -8.69
C VAL A 110 -14.44 2.03 -7.30
N PHE A 111 -14.02 3.25 -6.98
CA PHE A 111 -14.36 3.88 -5.71
C PHE A 111 -15.85 4.30 -5.74
N GLU A 112 -16.69 3.53 -5.04
CA GLU A 112 -18.15 3.70 -5.05
C GLU A 112 -18.66 4.78 -4.07
N GLU A 113 -17.79 5.27 -3.18
CA GLU A 113 -18.19 6.22 -2.15
C GLU A 113 -18.55 7.59 -2.76
N SER A 114 -19.82 7.95 -2.64
CA SER A 114 -20.41 9.16 -3.25
C SER A 114 -19.82 10.48 -2.73
N ASN A 115 -19.23 10.46 -1.53
CA ASN A 115 -18.57 11.61 -0.90
C ASN A 115 -17.04 11.46 -0.91
N SER A 116 -16.49 10.76 -1.90
CA SER A 116 -15.06 10.60 -2.03
C SER A 116 -14.36 11.93 -2.30
N VAL A 117 -13.24 12.12 -1.60
CA VAL A 117 -12.37 13.29 -1.73
C VAL A 117 -11.05 12.83 -2.31
N ILE A 118 -10.66 13.41 -3.45
CA ILE A 118 -9.38 13.19 -4.09
C ILE A 118 -8.50 14.40 -3.83
N TYR A 119 -7.39 14.21 -3.11
CA TYR A 119 -6.37 15.25 -2.99
C TYR A 119 -5.32 15.07 -4.08
N ARG A 120 -5.07 16.11 -4.87
CA ARG A 120 -3.89 16.25 -5.71
C ARG A 120 -2.80 16.97 -4.92
N LEU A 121 -1.62 16.38 -4.84
CA LEU A 121 -0.43 16.93 -4.21
C LEU A 121 0.55 17.38 -5.31
N PRO A 122 0.83 18.69 -5.44
CA PRO A 122 1.75 19.19 -6.46
C PRO A 122 3.19 18.70 -6.23
N GLU A 123 3.88 18.39 -7.32
CA GLU A 123 5.33 18.12 -7.32
C GLU A 123 6.11 19.27 -6.67
N GLY A 124 7.18 18.92 -5.94
CA GLY A 124 8.04 19.89 -5.27
C GLY A 124 7.50 20.40 -3.93
N THR A 125 6.25 20.08 -3.56
CA THR A 125 5.67 20.47 -2.28
C THR A 125 6.49 19.91 -1.12
N LYS A 126 7.03 20.80 -0.28
CA LYS A 126 7.86 20.40 0.87
C LYS A 126 7.03 19.76 1.96
N LEU A 127 7.51 18.63 2.48
CA LEU A 127 6.89 17.96 3.62
C LEU A 127 7.28 18.66 4.93
N PRO A 128 6.39 18.68 5.93
CA PRO A 128 6.79 18.93 7.32
C PRO A 128 7.95 18.01 7.73
N PRO A 129 8.88 18.48 8.59
CA PRO A 129 10.09 17.73 8.95
C PRO A 129 9.81 16.41 9.70
N ASP A 130 8.60 16.22 10.20
CA ASP A 130 8.14 15.02 10.87
C ASP A 130 7.37 14.05 9.96
N LEU A 131 7.30 14.34 8.65
CA LEU A 131 6.77 13.47 7.60
C LEU A 131 7.83 13.15 6.55
N VAL A 132 7.65 12.03 5.85
CA VAL A 132 8.52 11.60 4.75
C VAL A 132 7.68 10.93 3.67
N CYS A 133 8.03 11.12 2.40
CA CYS A 133 7.44 10.38 1.29
C CYS A 133 8.40 9.26 0.87
N LEU A 134 7.94 8.01 0.94
CA LEU A 134 8.68 6.85 0.46
C LEU A 134 8.09 6.38 -0.85
N HIS A 135 8.95 6.14 -1.83
CA HIS A 135 8.58 5.39 -3.04
C HIS A 135 8.80 3.92 -2.74
N GLU A 136 7.71 3.22 -2.41
CA GLU A 136 7.77 1.88 -1.82
C GLU A 136 8.09 0.83 -2.88
N HIS A 137 7.33 0.82 -3.96
CA HIS A 137 7.51 -0.07 -5.12
C HIS A 137 6.60 0.40 -6.27
N THR A 138 6.89 -0.03 -7.50
CA THR A 138 6.05 0.25 -8.69
C THR A 138 5.65 1.74 -8.76
N GLU A 139 4.36 2.06 -8.79
CA GLU A 139 3.82 3.43 -8.75
C GLU A 139 3.28 3.82 -7.36
N HIS A 140 3.60 3.03 -6.33
CA HIS A 140 3.10 3.25 -4.97
C HIS A 140 4.05 4.09 -4.13
N TYR A 141 3.55 5.23 -3.68
CA TYR A 141 4.21 6.10 -2.71
C TYR A 141 3.42 6.09 -1.40
N SER A 142 4.09 6.43 -0.30
CA SER A 142 3.47 6.51 1.01
C SER A 142 4.02 7.68 1.80
N ILE A 143 3.13 8.53 2.29
CA ILE A 143 3.48 9.59 3.24
C ILE A 143 3.40 9.02 4.65
N GLN A 144 4.55 8.97 5.32
CA GLN A 144 4.74 8.29 6.61
C GLN A 144 5.25 9.28 7.67
N CYS A 145 5.29 8.84 8.92
CA CYS A 145 6.02 9.57 9.96
C CYS A 145 7.53 9.49 9.73
N ALA A 146 8.25 10.57 10.00
CA ALA A 146 9.72 10.62 10.05
C ALA A 146 10.26 10.49 11.49
N VAL A 147 9.39 10.64 12.49
CA VAL A 147 9.67 10.46 13.92
C VAL A 147 8.55 9.66 14.58
N PRO A 148 8.83 8.89 15.66
CA PRO A 148 7.78 8.15 16.36
C PRO A 148 6.65 9.05 16.84
N MET A 149 5.40 8.66 16.57
CA MET A 149 4.22 9.40 16.99
C MET A 149 2.99 8.49 17.10
N THR A 150 1.97 8.93 17.84
CA THR A 150 0.70 8.19 17.91
C THR A 150 -0.05 8.25 16.57
N LEU A 151 -0.90 7.25 16.31
CA LEU A 151 -1.75 7.23 15.12
C LEU A 151 -2.63 8.49 14.96
N PRO A 152 -3.29 9.03 16.01
CA PRO A 152 -4.05 10.28 15.90
C PRO A 152 -3.20 11.49 15.52
N GLN A 153 -1.97 11.59 16.04
CA GLN A 153 -1.03 12.66 15.66
C GLN A 153 -0.66 12.54 14.18
N LEU A 154 -0.37 11.33 13.69
CA LEU A 154 -0.04 11.10 12.28
C LEU A 154 -1.22 11.46 11.37
N ASN A 155 -2.43 10.98 11.68
CA ASN A 155 -3.65 11.35 10.95
C ASN A 155 -3.85 12.86 10.91
N THR A 156 -3.68 13.55 12.05
CA THR A 156 -3.81 15.02 12.14
C THR A 156 -2.78 15.73 11.27
N LYS A 157 -1.51 15.29 11.29
CA LYS A 157 -0.43 15.92 10.53
C LYS A 157 -0.61 15.74 9.03
N ILE A 158 -0.93 14.51 8.59
CA ILE A 158 -1.19 14.22 7.19
C ILE A 158 -2.43 14.99 6.72
N THR A 159 -3.53 14.97 7.49
CA THR A 159 -4.74 15.73 7.15
C THR A 159 -4.43 17.21 6.96
N LYS A 160 -3.73 17.85 7.92
CA LYS A 160 -3.33 19.25 7.81
C LYS A 160 -2.42 19.51 6.61
N PHE A 161 -1.49 18.61 6.30
CA PHE A 161 -0.63 18.73 5.13
C PHE A 161 -1.47 18.72 3.84
N PHE A 162 -2.39 17.77 3.72
CA PHE A 162 -3.24 17.58 2.53
C PHE A 162 -4.19 18.77 2.34
N GLN A 163 -4.85 19.21 3.41
CA GLN A 163 -5.78 20.35 3.35
C GLN A 163 -5.06 21.68 3.08
N LYS A 164 -3.79 21.81 3.50
CA LYS A 164 -3.02 23.06 3.32
C LYS A 164 -2.37 23.17 1.95
N TYR A 165 -1.80 22.07 1.44
CA TYR A 165 -0.96 22.09 0.24
C TYR A 165 -1.52 21.25 -0.92
N GLY A 166 -2.51 20.39 -0.64
CA GLY A 166 -3.22 19.65 -1.66
C GLY A 166 -4.37 20.46 -2.24
N GLU A 167 -4.68 20.16 -3.49
CA GLU A 167 -5.90 20.58 -4.14
C GLU A 167 -6.98 19.51 -3.91
N GLU A 168 -8.08 19.89 -3.26
CA GLU A 168 -9.25 19.04 -3.07
C GLU A 168 -10.06 18.96 -4.36
N MET A 169 -10.44 17.75 -4.75
CA MET A 169 -11.32 17.49 -5.89
C MET A 169 -12.33 16.40 -5.52
N THR A 170 -13.52 16.50 -6.10
CA THR A 170 -14.48 15.40 -6.21
C THR A 170 -14.01 14.39 -7.26
N LYS A 171 -14.60 13.19 -7.24
CA LYS A 171 -14.40 12.19 -8.30
C LYS A 171 -14.72 12.74 -9.70
N SER A 172 -15.84 13.48 -9.84
CA SER A 172 -16.23 14.07 -11.13
C SER A 172 -15.22 15.09 -11.65
N GLU A 173 -14.71 15.97 -10.77
CA GLU A 173 -13.69 16.95 -11.16
C GLU A 173 -12.37 16.28 -11.55
N PHE A 174 -11.99 15.19 -10.86
CA PHE A 174 -10.84 14.38 -11.25
C PHE A 174 -11.06 13.76 -12.64
N GLU A 175 -12.19 13.12 -12.88
CA GLU A 175 -12.50 12.44 -14.15
C GLU A 175 -12.58 13.42 -15.33
N GLU A 176 -13.10 14.63 -15.12
CA GLU A 176 -13.13 15.70 -16.13
C GLU A 176 -11.72 16.19 -16.46
N ARG A 177 -10.88 16.40 -15.44
CA ARG A 177 -9.53 16.95 -15.62
C ARG A 177 -8.50 15.92 -16.09
N TYR A 178 -8.67 14.67 -15.69
CA TYR A 178 -7.78 13.56 -15.99
C TYR A 178 -8.57 12.42 -16.66
N PRO A 179 -9.10 12.66 -17.87
CA PRO A 179 -9.90 11.66 -18.56
C PRO A 179 -9.08 10.41 -18.84
N PHE A 180 -9.73 9.25 -18.74
CA PHE A 180 -9.15 7.99 -19.18
C PHE A 180 -9.04 7.98 -20.71
N ILE A 181 -7.83 7.77 -21.24
CA ILE A 181 -7.54 7.70 -22.69
C ILE A 181 -7.33 6.24 -23.09
#